data_AF-A0A0M1J2I9-F1
#
_entry.id   AF-A0A0M1J2I9-F1
#
_cell.length_a   1.000
_cell.length_b   1.000
_cell.length_c   1.000
_cell.angle_alpha   90.00
_cell.angle_beta   90.00
_cell.angle_gamma   90.00
#
_symmetry.space_group_name_H-M   'P 1'
#
loop_
_entity.id
_entity.type
_entity.pdbx_description
1 polymer ?
#
loop_
_entity_poly.entity_id
_entity_poly.type
_entity_poly.pdbx_seq_one_letter_code
_entity_poly.pdbx_strand_id
1 'polypeptide(L)'
;MPPEGCSYRIAIVSINKQYPGHAKRIMLGIWSFLRQFMYTKFVIITDADINIRVWPDVIWAVTTRMDPVRDTVMIENTPIDYLDFASPVASLGSKLGFDATNKWPGETNRNWGQPITMDSAVKSKVDEMWAKLNI
;
A
#
# COMPACT_ATOMS: atom_id res chain seq x y z
N MET A 1 -7.87 4.87 4.13
CA MET A 1 -7.31 6.21 4.40
C MET A 1 -7.12 6.34 5.90
N PRO A 2 -5.88 6.28 6.39
CA PRO A 2 -5.60 6.40 7.82
C PRO A 2 -5.88 7.82 8.35
N PRO A 3 -6.49 7.99 9.54
CA PRO A 3 -6.78 9.30 10.12
C PRO A 3 -5.56 10.22 10.27
N GLU A 4 -4.43 9.64 10.69
CA GLU A 4 -3.11 10.28 10.83
C GLU A 4 -2.58 10.87 9.51
N GLY A 5 -3.09 10.41 8.36
CA GLY A 5 -2.84 11.01 7.04
C GLY A 5 -3.79 12.14 6.68
N CYS A 6 -4.31 12.86 7.67
CA CYS A 6 -5.34 13.88 7.53
C CYS A 6 -6.59 13.37 6.78
N SER A 7 -6.93 12.08 6.93
CA SER A 7 -8.07 11.40 6.29
C SER A 7 -8.05 11.28 4.75
N TYR A 8 -7.21 12.01 4.01
CA TYR A 8 -7.18 11.95 2.53
C TYR A 8 -5.78 11.99 1.90
N ARG A 9 -4.71 12.33 2.63
CA ARG A 9 -3.38 12.55 2.02
C ARG A 9 -2.61 11.26 1.74
N ILE A 10 -2.96 10.16 2.40
CA ILE A 10 -2.41 8.82 2.16
C ILE A 10 -3.50 7.77 2.00
N ALA A 11 -3.38 6.98 0.94
CA ALA A 11 -4.16 5.77 0.71
C ALA A 11 -3.26 4.55 0.83
N ILE A 12 -3.75 3.53 1.54
CA ILE A 12 -3.17 2.19 1.53
C ILE A 12 -4.23 1.29 0.91
N VAL A 13 -3.85 0.53 -0.11
CA VAL A 13 -4.77 -0.28 -0.90
C VAL A 13 -4.22 -1.69 -1.01
N SER A 14 -5.01 -2.63 -0.54
CA SER A 14 -4.74 -4.05 -0.68
C SER A 14 -5.43 -4.58 -1.94
N ILE A 15 -4.69 -5.35 -2.75
CA ILE A 15 -5.18 -5.90 -4.00
C ILE A 15 -4.92 -7.39 -4.12
N ASN A 16 -5.78 -8.08 -4.87
CA ASN A 16 -5.45 -9.38 -5.44
C ASN A 16 -4.67 -9.14 -6.75
N LYS A 17 -3.34 -9.24 -6.69
CA LYS A 17 -2.49 -9.03 -7.87
C LYS A 17 -2.77 -10.11 -8.93
N GLN A 18 -2.94 -9.69 -10.19
CA GLN A 18 -3.31 -10.60 -11.30
C GLN A 18 -2.26 -10.65 -12.42
N TYR A 19 -1.35 -9.68 -12.49
CA TYR A 19 -0.30 -9.61 -13.50
C TYR A 19 0.84 -8.66 -13.08
N PRO A 20 2.03 -8.78 -13.70
CA PRO A 20 3.13 -7.81 -13.55
C PRO A 20 2.69 -6.37 -13.85
N GLY A 21 3.02 -5.42 -12.98
CA GLY A 21 2.67 -4.01 -13.12
C GLY A 21 1.24 -3.64 -12.70
N HIS A 22 0.45 -4.57 -12.15
CA HIS A 22 -0.93 -4.31 -11.72
C HIS A 22 -1.03 -3.15 -10.72
N ALA A 23 -0.08 -3.03 -9.80
CA ALA A 23 -0.06 -1.95 -8.80
C ALA A 23 -0.05 -0.55 -9.44
N LYS A 24 0.69 -0.35 -10.54
CA LYS A 24 0.75 0.94 -11.24
C LYS A 24 -0.61 1.33 -11.83
N ARG A 25 -1.34 0.37 -12.39
CA ARG A 25 -2.71 0.60 -12.89
C ARG A 25 -3.63 1.08 -11.76
N ILE A 26 -3.51 0.45 -10.59
CA ILE A 26 -4.32 0.82 -9.41
C ILE A 26 -3.96 2.21 -8.91
N MET A 27 -2.66 2.55 -8.81
CA MET A 27 -2.20 3.90 -8.43
C MET A 27 -2.79 4.98 -9.33
N LEU A 28 -2.66 4.81 -10.66
CA LEU A 28 -3.21 5.75 -11.63
C LEU A 28 -4.73 5.87 -11.51
N GLY A 29 -5.43 4.75 -11.31
CA GLY A 29 -6.87 4.73 -11.08
C GLY A 29 -7.28 5.50 -9.82
N ILE A 30 -6.55 5.38 -8.72
CA ILE A 30 -6.82 6.13 -7.48
C ILE A 30 -6.69 7.63 -7.72
N TRP A 31 -5.67 8.05 -8.45
CA TRP A 31 -5.43 9.47 -8.73
C TRP A 31 -6.36 10.08 -9.78
N SER A 32 -7.05 9.27 -10.58
CA SER A 32 -7.87 9.76 -11.70
C SER A 32 -9.37 9.52 -11.58
N PHE A 33 -9.79 8.43 -10.92
CA PHE A 33 -11.17 7.93 -11.06
C PHE A 33 -12.18 8.70 -10.20
N LEU A 34 -11.91 8.86 -8.90
CA LEU A 34 -12.83 9.55 -7.99
C LEU A 34 -12.23 10.87 -7.52
N ARG A 35 -13.04 11.94 -7.59
CA ARG A 35 -12.63 13.29 -7.17
C ARG A 35 -12.12 13.35 -5.73
N GLN A 36 -12.67 12.52 -4.85
CA GLN A 36 -12.27 12.43 -3.44
C GLN A 36 -10.80 12.01 -3.24
N PHE A 37 -10.20 11.30 -4.19
CA PHE A 37 -8.83 10.79 -4.10
C PHE A 37 -7.82 11.55 -4.97
N MET A 38 -8.28 12.55 -5.73
CA MET A 38 -7.40 13.34 -6.63
C MET A 38 -6.28 14.07 -5.89
N TYR A 39 -6.50 14.46 -4.63
CA TYR A 39 -5.51 15.15 -3.79
C TYR A 39 -4.72 14.21 -2.87
N THR A 40 -4.94 12.89 -2.96
CA THR A 40 -4.14 11.92 -2.22
C THR A 40 -2.70 11.93 -2.76
N LYS A 41 -1.77 12.39 -1.92
CA LYS A 41 -0.34 12.51 -2.25
C LYS A 41 0.37 11.17 -2.28
N PHE A 42 0.07 10.31 -1.31
CA PHE A 42 0.77 9.05 -1.11
C PHE A 42 -0.17 7.88 -1.34
N VAL A 43 0.27 6.90 -2.13
CA VAL A 43 -0.47 5.65 -2.34
C VAL A 43 0.47 4.49 -2.09
N ILE A 44 0.11 3.59 -1.18
CA ILE A 44 0.83 2.34 -0.94
C ILE A 44 -0.06 1.20 -1.43
N ILE A 45 0.43 0.43 -2.40
CA ILE A 45 -0.27 -0.76 -2.90
C ILE A 45 0.37 -1.99 -2.27
N THR A 46 -0.44 -2.81 -1.62
CA THR A 46 -0.03 -4.06 -0.97
C THR A 46 -0.84 -5.23 -1.52
N ASP A 47 -0.41 -6.46 -1.27
CA ASP A 47 -1.20 -7.64 -1.59
C ASP A 47 -2.36 -7.85 -0.57
N ALA A 48 -3.23 -8.82 -0.88
CA ALA A 48 -4.39 -9.24 -0.08
C ALA A 48 -4.07 -9.79 1.30
N ASP A 49 -2.83 -10.24 1.54
CA ASP A 49 -2.38 -10.80 2.81
C ASP A 49 -1.98 -9.74 3.85
N ILE A 50 -1.95 -8.47 3.45
CA ILE A 50 -1.54 -7.35 4.32
C ILE A 50 -2.75 -6.69 4.97
N ASN A 51 -2.77 -6.60 6.30
CA ASN A 51 -3.77 -5.80 6.99
C ASN A 51 -3.43 -4.30 6.90
N ILE A 52 -4.06 -3.63 5.94
CA ILE A 52 -3.83 -2.20 5.65
C ILE A 52 -4.26 -1.23 6.76
N ARG A 53 -4.90 -1.71 7.82
CA ARG A 53 -5.27 -0.92 9.00
C ARG A 53 -4.23 -1.00 10.12
N VAL A 54 -3.21 -1.85 9.96
CA VAL A 54 -2.15 -2.09 10.95
C VAL A 54 -0.83 -1.65 10.32
N TRP A 55 -0.26 -0.55 10.83
CA TRP A 55 1.01 -0.03 10.31
C TRP A 55 2.16 -1.03 10.29
N PRO A 56 2.37 -1.86 11.33
CA PRO A 56 3.37 -2.92 11.29
C PRO A 56 3.32 -3.78 10.02
N ASP A 57 2.13 -4.24 9.61
CA ASP A 57 1.96 -5.06 8.40
C ASP A 57 2.32 -4.28 7.12
N VAL A 58 1.88 -3.02 7.04
CA VAL A 58 2.12 -2.15 5.88
C VAL A 58 3.61 -1.83 5.75
N ILE A 59 4.27 -1.47 6.85
CA ILE A 59 5.71 -1.19 6.88
C ILE A 59 6.51 -2.46 6.60
N TRP A 60 6.08 -3.62 7.09
CA TRP A 60 6.70 -4.89 6.73
C TRP A 60 6.63 -5.15 5.21
N ALA A 61 5.46 -4.94 4.59
CA ALA A 61 5.33 -5.07 3.14
C ALA A 61 6.26 -4.11 2.39
N VAL A 62 6.30 -2.83 2.79
CA VAL A 62 7.18 -1.82 2.17
C VAL A 62 8.65 -2.19 2.30
N THR A 63 9.10 -2.62 3.48
CA THR A 63 10.53 -2.88 3.74
C THR A 63 11.03 -4.23 3.21
N THR A 64 10.14 -5.19 2.96
CA THR A 64 10.53 -6.54 2.51
C THR A 64 10.20 -6.83 1.05
N ARG A 65 9.22 -6.15 0.46
CA ARG A 65 8.73 -6.42 -0.91
C ARG A 65 9.14 -5.33 -1.92
N MET A 66 9.82 -4.28 -1.49
CA MET A 66 10.19 -3.16 -2.36
C MET A 66 11.69 -3.01 -2.55
N ASP A 67 12.08 -2.70 -3.78
CA ASP A 67 13.27 -1.93 -4.07
C ASP A 67 12.88 -0.44 -4.24
N PRO A 68 13.46 0.50 -3.47
CA PRO A 68 12.98 1.89 -3.46
C PRO A 68 13.00 2.58 -4.83
N VAL A 69 13.99 2.33 -5.67
CA VAL A 69 14.10 3.01 -6.98
C VAL A 69 13.17 2.36 -8.00
N ARG A 70 13.13 1.03 -8.05
CA ARG A 70 12.32 0.28 -9.03
C ARG A 70 10.82 0.39 -8.76
N ASP A 71 10.43 0.36 -7.49
CA ASP A 71 9.05 0.13 -7.06
C ASP A 71 8.34 1.41 -6.58
N THR A 72 9.02 2.56 -6.69
CA THR A 72 8.42 3.88 -6.44
C THR A 72 8.03 4.54 -7.74
N VAL A 73 6.81 5.07 -7.81
CA VAL A 73 6.30 5.88 -8.92
C VAL A 73 6.14 7.31 -8.44
N MET A 74 6.87 8.24 -9.03
CA MET A 74 6.72 9.66 -8.77
C MET A 74 6.11 10.35 -9.99
N ILE A 75 5.08 11.16 -9.76
CA ILE A 75 4.47 12.01 -10.80
C ILE A 75 4.54 13.45 -10.31
N GLU A 76 5.23 14.29 -11.07
CA GLU A 76 5.38 15.72 -10.78
C GLU A 76 4.25 16.53 -11.41
N ASN A 77 4.10 17.78 -10.96
CA ASN A 77 3.17 18.76 -11.54
C ASN A 77 1.71 18.28 -11.57
N THR A 78 1.26 17.67 -10.48
CA THR A 78 -0.10 17.17 -10.29
C THR A 78 -0.94 18.11 -9.42
N PRO A 79 -2.28 18.13 -9.57
CA PRO A 79 -3.16 18.91 -8.71
C PRO A 79 -3.08 18.48 -7.24
N ILE A 80 -2.88 19.43 -6.33
CA ILE A 80 -2.82 19.23 -4.88
C ILE A 80 -3.78 20.20 -4.21
N ASP A 81 -4.15 19.93 -2.95
CA ASP A 81 -4.93 20.84 -2.13
C ASP A 81 -4.21 22.19 -1.99
N TYR A 82 -4.93 23.29 -2.24
CA TYR A 82 -4.42 24.66 -2.12
C TYR A 82 -3.85 24.96 -0.71
N LEU A 83 -4.42 24.35 0.34
CA LEU A 83 -4.00 24.55 1.72
C LEU A 83 -2.78 23.70 2.13
N ASP A 84 -2.29 22.83 1.24
CA ASP A 84 -1.11 22.02 1.50
C ASP A 84 0.18 22.82 1.25
N PHE A 85 0.62 23.52 2.30
CA PHE A 85 1.84 24.34 2.31
C PHE A 85 3.14 23.55 2.12
N ALA A 86 3.10 22.21 2.13
CA ALA A 86 4.27 21.39 1.82
C ALA A 86 4.44 21.18 0.29
N SER A 87 3.49 21.65 -0.53
CA SER A 87 3.66 21.73 -1.98
C SER A 87 4.57 22.91 -2.37
N PRO A 88 5.36 22.79 -3.46
CA PRO A 88 6.26 23.86 -3.89
C PRO A 88 5.51 25.11 -4.38
N VAL A 89 4.32 24.92 -4.95
CA VAL A 89 3.44 25.98 -5.48
C VAL A 89 2.01 25.65 -5.07
N ALA A 90 1.22 26.67 -4.71
CA ALA A 90 -0.17 26.48 -4.32
C ALA A 90 -0.96 25.70 -5.40
N SER A 91 -1.65 24.65 -4.97
CA SER A 91 -2.41 23.69 -5.80
C SER A 91 -1.61 22.81 -6.77
N LEU A 92 -0.27 22.86 -6.76
CA LEU A 92 0.58 22.10 -7.67
C LEU A 92 1.75 21.43 -6.92
N GLY A 93 1.85 20.11 -7.03
CA GLY A 93 2.93 19.36 -6.40
C GLY A 93 3.11 17.97 -6.99
N SER A 94 3.80 17.10 -6.27
CA SER A 94 4.02 15.72 -6.70
C SER A 94 3.12 14.73 -5.97
N LYS A 95 2.98 13.56 -6.58
CA LYS A 95 2.38 12.36 -5.99
C LYS A 95 3.39 11.24 -6.00
N LEU A 96 3.30 10.38 -4.98
CA LEU A 96 4.23 9.29 -4.76
C LEU A 96 3.45 7.99 -4.53
N GLY A 97 3.72 7.00 -5.36
CA GLY A 97 3.16 5.66 -5.29
C GLY A 97 4.23 4.67 -4.88
N PHE A 98 3.91 3.78 -3.94
CA PHE A 98 4.77 2.70 -3.48
C PHE A 98 4.14 1.36 -3.86
N ASP A 99 4.81 0.58 -4.71
CA ASP A 99 4.40 -0.78 -5.05
C ASP A 99 5.03 -1.77 -4.06
N ALA A 100 4.35 -1.99 -2.94
CA ALA A 100 4.72 -2.96 -1.91
C ALA A 100 4.11 -4.36 -2.16
N THR A 101 3.74 -4.68 -3.40
CA THR A 101 3.25 -6.02 -3.76
C THR A 101 4.39 -7.01 -3.98
N ASN A 102 4.09 -8.30 -3.88
CA ASN A 102 5.01 -9.37 -4.28
C ASN A 102 5.38 -9.22 -5.76
N LYS A 103 6.67 -9.34 -6.06
CA LYS A 103 7.18 -9.16 -7.42
C LYS A 103 7.16 -10.46 -8.20
N TRP A 104 6.57 -10.42 -9.38
CA TRP A 104 6.34 -11.56 -10.26
C TRP A 104 7.45 -11.64 -11.32
N PRO A 105 7.57 -12.77 -12.04
CA PRO A 105 8.43 -12.86 -13.21
C PRO A 105 8.18 -11.70 -14.18
N GLY A 106 9.25 -11.04 -14.62
CA GLY A 106 9.20 -9.81 -15.43
C GLY A 106 9.32 -8.52 -14.63
N GLU A 107 8.99 -8.51 -13.34
CA GLU A 107 9.31 -7.38 -12.43
C GLU A 107 10.64 -7.60 -11.70
N THR A 108 11.05 -8.86 -11.55
CA THR A 108 12.30 -9.28 -10.94
C THR A 108 12.79 -10.58 -11.58
N ASN A 109 14.12 -10.77 -11.59
CA ASN A 109 14.78 -12.02 -11.98
C ASN A 109 15.20 -12.86 -10.78
N ARG A 110 14.88 -12.42 -9.56
CA ARG A 110 15.25 -13.09 -8.30
C ARG A 110 14.17 -14.07 -7.87
N ASN A 111 14.58 -15.14 -7.19
CA ASN A 111 13.64 -15.98 -6.45
C ASN A 111 12.97 -15.14 -5.37
N TRP A 112 11.64 -15.09 -5.39
CA TRP A 112 10.87 -14.29 -4.45
C TRP A 112 10.61 -15.07 -3.15
N GLY A 113 10.59 -14.37 -2.03
CA GLY A 113 10.37 -14.98 -0.71
C GLY A 113 8.96 -15.57 -0.59
N GLN A 114 8.85 -16.69 0.12
CA GLN A 114 7.56 -17.26 0.51
C GLN A 114 7.18 -16.71 1.89
N PRO A 115 6.05 -15.99 2.03
CA PRO A 115 5.58 -15.51 3.32
C PRO A 115 5.32 -16.65 4.29
N ILE A 116 5.63 -16.44 5.57
CA ILE A 116 5.27 -17.38 6.63
C ILE A 116 3.77 -17.26 6.86
N THR A 117 3.06 -18.38 6.77
CA THR A 117 1.63 -18.47 7.07
C THR A 117 1.41 -19.39 8.27
N MET A 118 0.53 -18.99 9.17
CA MET A 118 0.07 -19.89 10.25
C MET A 118 -0.77 -21.02 9.67
N ASP A 119 -0.59 -22.22 10.20
CA ASP A 119 -1.47 -23.35 9.90
C ASP A 119 -2.91 -23.04 10.36
N SER A 120 -3.87 -23.29 9.47
CA SER A 120 -5.28 -22.93 9.73
C SER A 120 -5.88 -23.75 10.86
N ALA A 121 -5.51 -25.03 11.02
CA ALA A 121 -6.02 -25.87 12.09
C ALA A 121 -5.48 -25.41 13.45
N VAL A 122 -4.20 -25.02 13.51
CA VAL A 122 -3.60 -24.44 14.73
C VAL A 122 -4.29 -23.12 15.08
N LYS A 123 -4.49 -22.23 14.10
CA LYS A 123 -5.15 -20.93 14.33
C LYS A 123 -6.55 -21.11 14.89
N SER A 124 -7.39 -21.92 14.26
CA SER A 124 -8.77 -22.17 14.73
C SER A 124 -8.81 -22.77 16.12
N LYS A 125 -7.91 -23.72 16.44
CA LYS A 125 -7.83 -24.32 17.77
C LYS A 125 -7.47 -23.28 18.84
N VAL A 126 -6.54 -22.38 18.56
CA VAL A 126 -6.14 -21.31 19.49
C VAL A 126 -7.27 -20.30 19.67
N ASP A 127 -7.96 -19.92 18.59
CA ASP A 127 -9.09 -18.98 18.64
C ASP A 127 -10.23 -19.51 19.54
N GLU A 128 -10.55 -20.82 19.46
CA GLU A 128 -11.54 -21.47 20.32
C GLU A 128 -11.14 -21.52 21.80
N MET A 129 -9.83 -21.62 22.06
CA MET A 129 -9.27 -21.64 23.42
C MET A 129 -9.11 -20.23 24.00
N TRP A 130 -9.00 -19.20 23.16
CA TRP A 130 -8.57 -17.87 23.55
C TRP A 130 -9.36 -17.30 24.73
N ALA A 131 -10.69 -17.36 24.66
CA ALA A 131 -11.57 -16.86 25.72
C ALA A 131 -11.43 -17.61 27.07
N LYS A 132 -10.88 -18.83 27.06
CA LYS A 132 -10.67 -19.66 28.25
C LYS A 132 -9.30 -19.43 28.90
N LEU A 133 -8.37 -18.79 28.19
CA LEU A 133 -6.98 -18.61 28.64
C LEU A 133 -6.80 -17.43 29.60
N ASN A 134 -7.81 -16.56 29.74
CA ASN A 134 -7.82 -15.40 30.65
C ASN A 134 -6.56 -14.51 30.51
N ILE A 135 -6.18 -14.24 29.27
CA ILE A 135 -5.08 -13.36 28.83
C ILE A 135 -5.57 -12.33 27.82
#